data_AF-A0AA42UC32-F1
#
_entry.id   AF-A0AA42UC32-F1
#
_cell.length_a   1.000
_cell.length_b   1.000
_cell.length_c   1.000
_cell.angle_alpha   90.00
_cell.angle_beta   90.00
_cell.angle_gamma   90.00
#
_symmetry.space_group_name_H-M   'P 1'
#
loop_
_entity.id
_entity.type
_entity.pdbx_description
1 polymer ?
#
loop_
_entity_poly.entity_id
_entity_poly.type
_entity_poly.pdbx_seq_one_letter_code
_entity_poly.pdbx_strand_id
1 'polypeptide(L)'
;MDKLYPILAQMKTSLDELEAIMIEEVNQLNRAQINPVSLQVLADNKNQLLTTLQYYDDMRRQQEQSCGTEAPYPGLGKLFAS
;
A
#
# COMPACT_ATOMS: atom_id res chain seq x y z
N MET A 1 -5.47 15.51 -13.38
CA MET A 1 -5.74 14.06 -13.26
C MET A 1 -4.55 13.19 -13.63
N ASP A 2 -3.71 13.57 -14.60
CA ASP A 2 -2.56 12.76 -15.08
C ASP A 2 -1.56 12.31 -14.00
N LYS A 3 -1.45 13.07 -12.89
CA LYS A 3 -0.57 12.72 -11.76
C LYS A 3 -1.25 11.85 -10.70
N LEU A 4 -2.58 11.81 -10.66
CA LEU A 4 -3.32 11.05 -9.65
C LEU A 4 -3.31 9.55 -9.95
N TYR A 5 -3.48 9.18 -11.22
CA TYR A 5 -3.40 7.79 -11.68
C TYR A 5 -2.10 7.08 -11.28
N PRO A 6 -0.88 7.62 -11.57
CA PRO A 6 0.35 6.96 -11.18
C PRO A 6 0.52 6.88 -9.67
N ILE A 7 0.04 7.86 -8.89
CA ILE A 7 0.06 7.78 -7.41
C ILE A 7 -0.79 6.60 -6.94
N LEU A 8 -2.02 6.49 -7.44
CA LEU A 8 -2.93 5.38 -7.09
C LEU A 8 -2.39 4.03 -7.52
N ALA A 9 -1.76 3.94 -8.70
CA ALA A 9 -1.13 2.72 -9.17
C ALA A 9 0.03 2.29 -8.25
N GLN A 10 0.88 3.23 -7.81
CA GLN A 10 1.96 2.94 -6.86
C GLN A 10 1.40 2.52 -5.49
N MET A 11 0.36 3.18 -5.00
CA MET A 11 -0.33 2.75 -3.77
C MET A 11 -0.86 1.33 -3.88
N LYS A 12 -1.49 0.98 -5.01
CA LYS A 12 -1.98 -0.39 -5.26
C LYS A 12 -0.82 -1.39 -5.22
N THR A 13 0.28 -1.14 -5.92
CA THR A 13 1.45 -2.02 -5.91
C THR A 13 1.99 -2.20 -4.49
N SER A 14 2.15 -1.12 -3.72
CA SER A 14 2.62 -1.20 -2.33
C SER A 14 1.64 -1.94 -1.41
N LEU A 15 0.33 -1.88 -1.68
CA LEU A 15 -0.68 -2.67 -0.95
C LEU A 15 -0.59 -4.16 -1.30
N ASP A 16 -0.41 -4.51 -2.58
CA ASP A 16 -0.23 -5.90 -3.03
C ASP A 16 1.05 -6.51 -2.39
N GLU A 17 2.14 -5.73 -2.30
CA GLU A 17 3.37 -6.12 -1.62
C GLU A 17 3.17 -6.27 -0.09
N LEU A 18 2.41 -5.35 0.52
CA LEU A 18 2.11 -5.39 1.95
C LEU A 18 1.30 -6.64 2.32
N GLU A 19 0.32 -7.02 1.50
CA GLU A 19 -0.46 -8.24 1.68
C GLU A 19 0.44 -9.48 1.70
N ALA A 20 1.36 -9.59 0.73
CA ALA A 20 2.31 -10.70 0.67
C ALA A 20 3.18 -10.79 1.93
N ILE A 21 3.67 -9.65 2.44
CA ILE A 21 4.46 -9.59 3.68
C ILE A 21 3.62 -10.00 4.89
N MET A 22 2.38 -9.52 4.99
CA MET A 22 1.49 -9.89 6.10
C MET A 22 1.16 -11.38 6.11
N ILE A 23 0.94 -11.98 4.94
CA ILE A 23 0.73 -13.44 4.83
C ILE A 23 1.97 -14.19 5.32
N GLU A 24 3.17 -13.79 4.90
CA GLU A 24 4.41 -14.45 5.32
C GLU A 24 4.69 -14.24 6.82
N GLU A 25 4.41 -13.05 7.38
CA GLU A 25 4.52 -12.76 8.81
C GLU A 25 3.62 -13.69 9.63
N VAL A 26 2.35 -13.84 9.24
CA VAL A 26 1.40 -14.76 9.86
C VAL A 26 1.87 -16.22 9.73
N ASN A 27 2.37 -16.60 8.55
CA ASN A 27 2.92 -17.94 8.33
C ASN A 27 4.09 -18.24 9.27
N GLN A 28 5.00 -17.29 9.50
CA GLN A 28 6.12 -17.44 10.43
C GLN A 28 5.66 -17.56 11.88
N LEU A 29 4.67 -16.76 12.29
CA LEU A 29 4.10 -16.79 13.64
C LEU A 29 3.36 -18.10 13.94
N ASN A 30 2.78 -18.74 12.92
CA ASN A 30 2.07 -20.02 13.04
C ASN A 30 3.00 -21.25 13.06
N ARG A 31 4.32 -21.08 12.86
CA ARG A 31 5.26 -22.21 12.88
C ARG A 31 5.44 -22.73 14.31
N ALA A 32 5.65 -24.05 14.43
CA ALA A 32 5.98 -24.69 15.71
C ALA A 32 7.27 -24.13 16.36
N GLN A 33 8.20 -23.62 15.53
CA GLN A 33 9.37 -22.88 15.99
C GLN A 33 9.50 -21.59 15.18
N ILE A 34 9.46 -20.46 15.89
CA ILE A 34 9.57 -19.13 15.30
C ILE A 34 11.04 -18.85 14.96
N ASN A 35 11.29 -18.27 13.77
CA ASN A 35 12.58 -17.68 13.44
C ASN A 35 12.54 -16.17 13.73
N PRO A 36 13.13 -15.70 14.85
CA PRO A 36 13.04 -14.30 15.26
C PRO A 36 13.73 -13.34 14.28
N VAL A 37 14.78 -13.80 13.58
CA VAL A 37 15.50 -12.97 12.59
C VAL A 37 14.65 -12.76 11.35
N SER A 38 14.05 -13.82 10.82
CA SER A 38 13.13 -13.71 9.68
C SER A 38 11.91 -12.85 10.01
N LEU A 39 11.36 -12.99 11.22
CA LEU A 39 10.22 -12.18 11.66
C LEU A 39 10.59 -10.70 11.80
N GLN A 40 11.78 -10.38 12.32
CA GLN A 40 12.26 -8.99 12.41
C GLN A 40 12.38 -8.37 11.01
N VAL A 41 12.97 -9.08 10.04
CA VAL A 41 13.08 -8.60 8.66
C VAL A 41 11.70 -8.33 8.05
N LEU A 42 10.72 -9.21 8.28
CA LEU A 42 9.34 -9.00 7.81
C LEU A 42 8.70 -7.76 8.45
N ALA A 43 8.90 -7.57 9.76
CA ALA A 43 8.40 -6.40 10.48
C ALA A 43 9.03 -5.09 9.98
N ASP A 44 10.33 -5.09 9.72
CA ASP A 44 11.05 -3.93 9.17
C ASP A 44 10.56 -3.59 7.76
N ASN A 45 10.42 -4.60 6.89
CA ASN A 45 9.90 -4.41 5.53
C ASN A 45 8.43 -3.91 5.56
N LYS A 46 7.60 -4.43 6.48
CA LYS A 46 6.23 -3.95 6.69
C LYS A 46 6.22 -2.48 7.07
N ASN A 47 7.06 -2.06 8.02
CA ASN A 47 7.16 -0.66 8.45
C ASN A 47 7.62 0.25 7.30
N GLN A 48 8.56 -0.21 6.47
CA GLN A 48 8.99 0.53 5.30
C GLN A 48 7.85 0.72 4.30
N LEU A 49 7.10 -0.35 3.96
CA LEU A 49 5.96 -0.25 3.05
C LEU A 49 4.85 0.64 3.60
N LEU A 50 4.54 0.57 4.89
CA LEU A 50 3.57 1.46 5.53
C LEU A 50 4.00 2.93 5.43
N THR A 51 5.29 3.21 5.60
CA THR A 51 5.84 4.57 5.43
C THR A 51 5.72 5.04 3.97
N THR A 52 6.00 4.16 3.01
CA THR A 52 5.83 4.44 1.58
C THR A 52 4.36 4.69 1.22
N LEU A 53 3.44 3.90 1.76
CA LEU A 53 2.00 4.09 1.57
C LEU A 53 1.52 5.43 2.14
N GLN A 54 1.99 5.80 3.33
CA GLN A 54 1.68 7.10 3.93
C GLN A 54 2.15 8.26 3.04
N TYR A 55 3.38 8.18 2.50
CA TYR A 55 3.90 9.16 1.56
C TYR A 55 3.02 9.32 0.32
N TYR A 56 2.62 8.21 -0.31
CA TYR A 56 1.75 8.27 -1.48
C TYR A 56 0.33 8.74 -1.15
N ASP A 57 -0.20 8.41 0.03
CA ASP A 57 -1.51 8.92 0.46
C ASP A 57 -1.48 10.45 0.68
N ASP A 58 -0.40 10.98 1.24
CA ASP A 58 -0.22 12.43 1.37
C ASP A 58 -0.14 13.11 -0.01
N MET A 59 0.59 12.51 -0.95
CA MET A 59 0.64 12.99 -2.34
C MET A 59 -0.74 12.93 -3.02
N ARG A 60 -1.50 11.85 -2.80
CA ARG A 60 -2.87 11.66 -3.31
C ARG A 60 -3.75 12.80 -2.81
N ARG A 61 -3.76 13.07 -1.51
CA ARG A 61 -4.55 14.15 -0.89
C ARG A 61 -4.19 15.54 -1.43
N GLN A 62 -2.90 15.83 -1.61
CA GLN A 62 -2.46 17.09 -2.21
C GLN A 62 -2.95 17.24 -3.66
N GLN A 63 -2.88 16.16 -4.44
CA GLN A 63 -3.29 16.16 -5.84
C GLN A 63 -4.82 16.25 -6.00
N GLU A 64 -5.57 15.56 -5.12
CA GLU A 64 -7.02 15.66 -4.98
C GLU A 64 -7.46 17.10 -4.72
N GLN A 65 -6.87 17.73 -3.70
CA GLN A 65 -7.13 19.12 -3.35
C GLN A 65 -6.83 20.08 -4.51
N SER A 66 -5.72 19.85 -5.22
CA SER A 66 -5.30 20.66 -6.37
C SER A 66 -6.23 20.52 -7.58
N CYS A 67 -6.89 19.36 -7.73
CA CYS A 67 -7.82 19.07 -8.82
C CYS A 67 -9.29 19.30 -8.45
N GLY A 68 -9.59 19.65 -7.20
CA GLY A 68 -10.97 19.79 -6.71
C GLY A 68 -11.76 18.49 -6.82
N THR A 69 -11.09 17.34 -6.67
CA THR A 69 -11.69 16.00 -6.75
C THR A 69 -11.34 15.21 -5.51
N GLU A 70 -12.22 14.31 -5.07
CA GLU A 70 -11.95 13.40 -3.96
C GLU A 70 -12.41 11.98 -4.30
N ALA A 71 -11.82 10.98 -3.64
CA ALA A 71 -12.35 9.64 -3.63
C ALA A 71 -13.71 9.59 -2.90
N PRO A 72 -14.72 8.87 -3.41
CA PRO A 72 -14.70 8.02 -4.61
C PRO A 72 -14.78 8.86 -5.90
N TYR A 73 -13.76 8.72 -6.77
CA TYR A 73 -13.61 9.54 -7.96
C TYR A 73 -14.78 9.36 -8.93
N PRO A 74 -15.66 10.38 -9.11
CA PRO A 74 -16.86 10.25 -9.93
C PRO A 74 -16.50 9.99 -11.40
N GLY A 75 -17.16 9.03 -12.05
CA GLY A 75 -16.90 8.68 -13.46
C GLY A 75 -15.61 7.86 -13.70
N LEU A 76 -14.82 7.59 -12.66
CA LEU A 76 -13.60 6.80 -12.71
C LEU A 76 -13.77 5.39 -12.12
N GLY A 77 -14.99 4.85 -12.10
CA GLY A 77 -15.28 3.48 -11.65
C GLY A 77 -14.48 2.38 -12.38
N LYS A 78 -13.78 2.72 -13.47
CA LYS A 78 -12.86 1.84 -14.19
C LYS A 78 -11.45 1.77 -13.61
N LEU A 79 -11.05 2.63 -12.67
CA LEU A 79 -9.73 2.56 -12.01
C LEU A 79 -9.54 1.28 -11.19
N PHE A 80 -10.64 0.63 -10.82
CA PHE A 80 -10.67 -0.62 -10.05
C PHE A 80 -11.30 -1.78 -10.83
N ALA A 81 -11.64 -1.58 -12.12
CA ALA A 81 -12.21 -2.64 -12.96
C ALA A 81 -11.07 -3.31 -13.74
N SER A 82 -10.57 -4.39 -13.14
CA SER A 82 -9.82 -5.53 -13.72
C SER A 82 -8.71 -5.25 -14.71
#